data_AF-A0A7C2L2X4-F1
#
_entry.id   AF-A0A7C2L2X4-F1
#
_cell.length_a   1.000
_cell.length_b   1.000
_cell.length_c   1.000
_cell.angle_alpha   90.00
_cell.angle_beta   90.00
_cell.angle_gamma   90.00
#
_symmetry.space_group_name_H-M   'P 1'
#
loop_
_entity.id
_entity.type
_entity.pdbx_description
1 polymer ?
#
loop_
_entity_poly.entity_id
_entity_poly.type
_entity_poly.pdbx_seq_one_letter_code
_entity_poly.pdbx_strand_id
1 'polypeptide(L)'
;IAGRTEEEVYEALGLAYIPPELREDRGEIEAAREGRLPRLIEYGDLRGDLQVQTNWTDGANSIEEMAREAKRLGLQYIAITDHTRSLAMTRGSDEAKLLEQIAEIRRLNRTLTGIRLLTGAEVNIRKDGTLDIRDDVLAQLDVVGIAVHSHFNMSRQEMTERIARAMRNPHADILFHPTGRVLLKREPYDVDIDEIIRVARETGTILEIDAYPERLDLKDEHIRKAVEAGVKLVIDSDAHHVGHFRVLHYGIAQARRGWARREDILNTLPCEEFLAHLKDGRKRRRRA
;
A
#
# COMPACT_ATOMS: atom_id res chain seq x y z
N ILE A 1 -24.70 20.43 -31.45
CA ILE A 1 -25.54 20.63 -30.24
C ILE A 1 -24.70 20.74 -28.97
N ALA A 2 -23.52 20.11 -28.91
CA ALA A 2 -22.52 20.28 -27.85
C ALA A 2 -21.10 20.14 -28.43
N GLY A 3 -20.05 20.63 -27.75
CA GLY A 3 -18.65 20.37 -28.13
C GLY A 3 -17.59 21.35 -27.62
N ARG A 4 -17.94 22.31 -26.74
CA ARG A 4 -16.97 23.25 -26.15
C ARG A 4 -16.21 22.64 -24.97
N THR A 5 -16.85 21.76 -24.20
CA THR A 5 -16.23 21.00 -23.11
C THR A 5 -16.66 19.54 -23.18
N GLU A 6 -15.92 18.64 -22.52
CA GLU A 6 -16.32 17.23 -22.45
C GLU A 6 -17.65 17.06 -21.71
N GLU A 7 -17.89 17.82 -20.64
CA GLU A 7 -19.12 17.79 -19.84
C GLU A 7 -20.36 18.11 -20.69
N GLU A 8 -20.28 19.12 -21.57
CA GLU A 8 -21.37 19.48 -22.49
C GLU A 8 -21.73 18.31 -23.42
N VAL A 9 -20.73 17.52 -23.83
CA VAL A 9 -20.94 16.33 -24.66
C VAL A 9 -21.67 15.24 -23.87
N TYR A 10 -21.25 14.95 -22.63
CA TYR A 10 -21.94 13.98 -21.77
C TYR A 10 -23.38 14.40 -21.44
N GLU A 11 -23.60 15.68 -21.13
CA GLU A 11 -24.94 16.24 -20.86
C GLU A 11 -25.86 16.09 -22.08
N ALA A 12 -25.37 16.40 -23.28
CA ALA A 12 -26.14 16.22 -24.53
C ALA A 12 -26.48 14.75 -24.82
N LEU A 13 -25.72 13.80 -24.27
CA LEU A 13 -25.99 12.36 -24.36
C LEU A 13 -26.88 11.84 -23.22
N GLY A 14 -27.31 12.69 -22.28
CA GLY A 14 -28.09 12.29 -21.11
C GLY A 14 -27.29 11.45 -20.11
N LEU A 15 -25.97 11.68 -20.02
CA LEU A 15 -25.05 10.98 -19.14
C LEU A 15 -24.43 11.95 -18.14
N ALA A 16 -24.17 11.47 -16.92
CA ALA A 16 -23.23 12.15 -16.04
C ALA A 16 -21.82 12.14 -16.65
N TYR A 17 -21.01 13.16 -16.38
CA TYR A 17 -19.62 13.20 -16.81
C TYR A 17 -18.84 12.02 -16.23
N ILE A 18 -18.20 11.24 -17.11
CA ILE A 18 -17.43 10.05 -16.74
C ILE A 18 -15.95 10.46 -16.66
N PRO A 19 -15.29 10.36 -15.49
CA PRO A 19 -13.85 10.58 -15.37
C PRO A 19 -13.07 9.72 -16.36
N PRO A 20 -12.01 10.24 -17.02
CA PRO A 20 -11.23 9.49 -18.00
C PRO A 20 -10.74 8.13 -17.49
N GLU A 21 -10.41 8.02 -16.20
CA GLU A 21 -9.93 6.77 -15.59
C GLU A 21 -10.96 5.63 -15.62
N LEU A 22 -12.25 5.93 -15.79
CA LEU A 22 -13.32 4.93 -15.81
C LEU A 22 -13.69 4.48 -17.24
N ARG A 23 -13.22 5.18 -18.29
CA ARG A 23 -13.66 5.02 -19.69
C ARG A 23 -13.03 3.78 -20.35
N GLU A 24 -13.33 2.61 -19.82
CA GLU A 24 -12.75 1.31 -20.21
C GLU A 24 -13.80 0.26 -20.60
N ASP A 25 -15.06 0.65 -20.75
CA ASP A 25 -16.21 -0.22 -21.05
C ASP A 25 -16.38 -1.36 -20.04
N ARG A 26 -16.33 -1.00 -18.75
CA ARG A 26 -16.44 -1.92 -17.61
C ARG A 26 -17.62 -1.59 -16.70
N GLY A 27 -18.65 -0.93 -17.23
CA GLY A 27 -19.89 -0.61 -16.50
C GLY A 27 -20.07 0.87 -16.12
N GLU A 28 -19.14 1.73 -16.53
CA GLU A 28 -19.18 3.18 -16.28
C GLU A 28 -20.32 3.86 -17.04
N ILE A 29 -20.71 3.35 -18.22
CA ILE A 29 -21.80 3.90 -19.03
C ILE A 29 -23.14 3.66 -18.34
N GLU A 30 -23.40 2.44 -17.89
CA GLU A 30 -24.60 2.09 -17.11
C GLU A 30 -24.62 2.89 -15.81
N ALA A 31 -23.47 3.01 -15.13
CA ALA A 31 -23.37 3.78 -13.92
C ALA A 31 -23.67 5.27 -14.13
N ALA A 32 -23.23 5.84 -15.25
CA ALA A 32 -23.48 7.23 -15.60
C ALA A 32 -24.95 7.48 -15.97
N ARG A 33 -25.61 6.53 -16.66
CA ARG A 33 -27.04 6.60 -16.96
C ARG A 33 -27.91 6.53 -15.71
N GLU A 34 -27.53 5.69 -14.77
CA GLU A 34 -28.27 5.45 -13.53
C GLU A 34 -27.91 6.43 -12.41
N GLY A 35 -26.99 7.38 -12.65
CA GLY A 35 -26.56 8.37 -11.65
C GLY A 35 -25.83 7.76 -10.45
N ARG A 36 -25.14 6.63 -10.65
CA ARG A 36 -24.48 5.83 -9.61
C ARG A 36 -22.96 5.73 -9.78
N LEU A 37 -22.36 6.65 -10.55
CA LEU A 37 -20.90 6.75 -10.62
C LEU A 37 -20.32 7.03 -9.23
N PRO A 38 -19.22 6.36 -8.84
CA PRO A 38 -18.57 6.63 -7.57
C PRO A 38 -17.89 8.00 -7.58
N ARG A 39 -17.82 8.64 -6.42
CA ARG A 39 -16.91 9.77 -6.21
C ARG A 39 -15.51 9.22 -5.94
N LEU A 40 -14.67 9.22 -6.95
CA LEU A 40 -13.32 8.67 -6.88
C LEU A 40 -12.43 9.45 -5.90
N ILE A 41 -11.39 8.80 -5.38
CA ILE A 41 -10.29 9.46 -4.66
C ILE A 41 -9.66 10.56 -5.53
N GLU A 42 -9.35 11.72 -4.94
CA GLU A 42 -8.75 12.85 -5.65
C GLU A 42 -7.21 12.83 -5.60
N TYR A 43 -6.58 13.40 -6.62
CA TYR A 43 -5.15 13.67 -6.59
C TYR A 43 -4.84 14.64 -5.44
N GLY A 44 -3.99 14.20 -4.49
CA GLY A 44 -3.66 14.96 -3.28
C GLY A 44 -4.40 14.54 -2.02
N ASP A 45 -5.28 13.54 -2.08
CA ASP A 45 -5.98 13.02 -0.88
C ASP A 45 -5.05 12.25 0.09
N LEU A 46 -3.88 11.80 -0.38
CA LEU A 46 -2.94 11.03 0.43
C LEU A 46 -2.29 11.90 1.51
N ARG A 47 -2.29 11.38 2.74
CA ARG A 47 -1.72 12.04 3.92
C ARG A 47 -0.44 11.37 4.40
N GLY A 48 -0.15 10.16 3.93
CA GLY A 48 1.12 9.51 4.24
C GLY A 48 1.50 8.45 3.21
N ASP A 49 2.75 8.01 3.32
CA ASP A 49 3.35 6.96 2.50
C ASP A 49 3.71 5.78 3.41
N LEU A 50 3.31 4.56 3.04
CA LEU A 50 3.35 3.40 3.94
C LEU A 50 4.40 2.36 3.59
N GLN A 51 5.17 2.59 2.51
CA GLN A 51 6.31 1.76 2.14
C GLN A 51 7.48 2.66 1.72
N VAL A 52 8.44 2.84 2.62
CA VAL A 52 9.61 3.71 2.42
C VAL A 52 10.87 3.00 2.91
N GLN A 53 11.83 2.82 2.02
CA GLN A 53 13.12 2.20 2.30
C GLN A 53 14.18 3.27 2.58
N THR A 54 15.19 2.91 3.37
CA THR A 54 16.26 3.83 3.75
C THR A 54 17.64 3.17 3.62
N ASN A 55 18.69 3.93 3.89
CA ASN A 55 20.06 3.43 3.92
C ASN A 55 20.35 2.45 5.07
N TRP A 56 19.35 2.10 5.87
CA TRP A 56 19.42 0.96 6.77
C TRP A 56 19.45 -0.35 5.99
N THR A 57 18.75 -0.48 4.86
CA THR A 57 18.89 -1.62 3.94
C THR A 57 19.42 -1.19 2.57
N ASP A 58 18.54 -0.92 1.63
CA ASP A 58 18.79 -0.76 0.20
C ASP A 58 18.22 0.54 -0.38
N GLY A 59 17.68 1.41 0.47
CA GLY A 59 17.44 2.81 0.15
C GLY A 59 18.75 3.62 0.10
N ALA A 60 18.72 4.73 -0.61
CA ALA A 60 19.86 5.62 -0.81
C ALA A 60 19.98 6.70 0.28
N ASN A 61 18.88 7.04 0.96
CA ASN A 61 18.78 8.17 1.86
C ASN A 61 18.58 7.72 3.32
N SER A 62 19.00 8.57 4.26
CA SER A 62 18.71 8.39 5.68
C SER A 62 17.22 8.59 5.99
N ILE A 63 16.76 8.05 7.11
CA ILE A 63 15.39 8.25 7.62
C ILE A 63 15.04 9.75 7.68
N GLU A 64 15.98 10.59 8.13
CA GLU A 64 15.76 12.03 8.26
C GLU A 64 15.59 12.72 6.89
N GLU A 65 16.40 12.38 5.90
CA GLU A 65 16.27 12.91 4.54
C GLU A 65 14.93 12.51 3.91
N MET A 66 14.54 11.25 4.05
CA MET A 66 13.23 10.76 3.58
C MET A 66 12.08 11.51 4.25
N ALA A 67 12.14 11.70 5.58
CA ALA A 67 11.13 12.44 6.33
C ALA A 67 11.03 13.91 5.88
N ARG A 68 12.16 14.57 5.66
CA ARG A 68 12.20 15.97 5.22
C ARG A 68 11.60 16.13 3.83
N GLU A 69 11.88 15.22 2.91
CA GLU A 69 11.28 15.27 1.57
C GLU A 69 9.78 14.97 1.60
N ALA A 70 9.35 13.93 2.31
CA ALA A 70 7.94 13.61 2.46
C ALA A 70 7.16 14.81 3.03
N LYS A 71 7.70 15.48 4.04
CA LYS A 71 7.14 16.73 4.60
C LYS A 71 7.07 17.84 3.56
N ARG A 72 8.13 18.02 2.76
CA ARG A 72 8.17 19.04 1.69
C ARG A 72 7.07 18.81 0.65
N LEU A 73 6.71 17.56 0.41
CA LEU A 73 5.62 17.15 -0.49
C LEU A 73 4.23 17.20 0.16
N GLY A 74 4.13 17.60 1.44
CA GLY A 74 2.86 17.77 2.14
C GLY A 74 2.34 16.52 2.85
N LEU A 75 3.12 15.42 2.84
CA LEU A 75 2.78 14.24 3.62
C LEU A 75 2.92 14.53 5.12
N GLN A 76 2.00 13.98 5.90
CA GLN A 76 1.91 14.16 7.35
C GLN A 76 2.57 13.03 8.10
N TYR A 77 2.69 11.85 7.49
CA TYR A 77 3.41 10.72 8.05
C TYR A 77 4.01 9.83 6.98
N ILE A 78 5.07 9.11 7.32
CA ILE A 78 5.61 8.02 6.51
C ILE A 78 5.92 6.81 7.39
N ALA A 79 5.79 5.61 6.87
CA ALA A 79 6.28 4.39 7.50
C ALA A 79 7.64 4.00 6.93
N ILE A 80 8.63 3.85 7.80
CA ILE A 80 9.93 3.31 7.42
C ILE A 80 9.82 1.79 7.46
N THR A 81 9.98 1.14 6.32
CA THR A 81 9.68 -0.28 6.13
C THR A 81 10.85 -1.06 5.53
N ASP A 82 12.07 -0.72 5.94
CA ASP A 82 13.29 -1.41 5.51
C ASP A 82 13.15 -2.95 5.55
N HIS A 83 13.70 -3.60 4.52
CA HIS A 83 13.60 -5.05 4.32
C HIS A 83 14.18 -5.88 5.47
N THR A 84 13.61 -7.05 5.72
CA THR A 84 14.13 -8.02 6.68
C THR A 84 15.07 -9.07 6.06
N ARG A 85 15.76 -9.84 6.92
CA ARG A 85 16.91 -10.76 6.68
C ARG A 85 16.97 -11.62 5.40
N SER A 86 15.87 -11.91 4.69
CA SER A 86 15.91 -12.95 3.65
C SER A 86 16.53 -12.53 2.30
N LEU A 87 16.74 -11.23 2.07
CA LEU A 87 17.37 -10.73 0.85
C LEU A 87 18.88 -10.56 1.06
N ALA A 88 19.67 -11.53 0.60
CA ALA A 88 21.14 -11.52 0.72
C ALA A 88 21.81 -10.27 0.10
N MET A 89 21.11 -9.56 -0.79
CA MET A 89 21.59 -8.36 -1.47
C MET A 89 21.31 -7.04 -0.72
N THR A 90 20.37 -7.00 0.23
CA THR A 90 19.85 -5.73 0.80
C THR A 90 20.38 -5.38 2.18
N ARG A 91 21.35 -6.15 2.73
CA ARG A 91 21.78 -6.00 4.14
C ARG A 91 20.58 -6.01 5.11
N GLY A 92 19.58 -6.86 4.83
CA GLY A 92 18.29 -6.89 5.51
C GLY A 92 18.35 -6.87 7.04
N SER A 93 17.38 -6.23 7.65
CA SER A 93 17.27 -6.03 9.09
C SER A 93 16.86 -7.31 9.82
N ASP A 94 17.56 -7.57 10.91
CA ASP A 94 17.21 -8.61 11.87
C ASP A 94 16.51 -8.04 13.09
N GLU A 95 16.14 -8.88 14.04
CA GLU A 95 15.46 -8.45 15.26
C GLU A 95 16.24 -7.38 16.02
N ALA A 96 17.57 -7.49 16.13
CA ALA A 96 18.39 -6.53 16.86
C ALA A 96 18.45 -5.18 16.11
N LYS A 97 18.70 -5.24 14.80
CA LYS A 97 18.76 -4.06 13.93
C LYS A 97 17.41 -3.34 13.82
N LEU A 98 16.29 -4.07 13.80
CA LEU A 98 14.95 -3.48 13.86
C LEU A 98 14.73 -2.74 15.18
N LEU A 99 15.16 -3.29 16.32
CA LEU A 99 15.05 -2.62 17.62
C LEU A 99 15.90 -1.34 17.68
N GLU A 100 17.08 -1.35 17.07
CA GLU A 100 17.92 -0.16 16.90
C GLU A 100 17.23 0.89 16.02
N GLN A 101 16.64 0.48 14.89
CA GLN A 101 15.92 1.38 14.00
C GLN A 101 14.68 1.99 14.67
N ILE A 102 13.93 1.20 15.44
CA ILE A 102 12.81 1.68 16.27
C ILE A 102 13.28 2.78 17.22
N ALA A 103 14.43 2.59 17.89
CA ALA A 103 15.00 3.58 18.79
C ALA A 103 15.38 4.87 18.06
N GLU A 104 15.97 4.75 16.86
CA GLU A 104 16.34 5.90 16.03
C GLU A 104 15.11 6.68 15.54
N ILE A 105 14.08 5.99 15.03
CA ILE A 105 12.82 6.62 14.60
C ILE A 105 12.16 7.36 15.77
N ARG A 106 12.12 6.74 16.96
CA ARG A 106 11.60 7.39 18.17
C ARG A 106 12.42 8.62 18.57
N ARG A 107 13.74 8.59 18.41
CA ARG A 107 14.61 9.75 18.65
C ARG A 107 14.30 10.87 17.66
N LEU A 108 14.20 10.54 16.36
CA LEU A 108 13.88 11.50 15.31
C LEU A 108 12.51 12.14 15.51
N ASN A 109 11.48 11.38 15.87
CA ASN A 109 10.13 11.89 16.18
C ASN A 109 10.09 12.91 17.33
N ARG A 110 11.09 12.95 18.23
CA ARG A 110 11.20 13.99 19.27
C ARG A 110 11.71 15.33 18.74
N THR A 111 12.36 15.32 17.59
CA THR A 111 13.08 16.49 17.03
C THR A 111 12.49 16.98 15.71
N LEU A 112 11.96 16.08 14.89
CA LEU A 112 11.28 16.39 13.64
C LEU A 112 9.85 16.85 13.94
N THR A 113 9.48 18.00 13.38
CA THR A 113 8.14 18.58 13.51
C THR A 113 7.44 18.60 12.16
N GLY A 114 6.11 18.47 12.16
CA GLY A 114 5.29 18.56 10.95
C GLY A 114 5.31 17.32 10.06
N ILE A 115 5.96 16.24 10.47
CA ILE A 115 5.82 14.90 9.91
C ILE A 115 6.03 13.86 11.01
N ARG A 116 5.24 12.78 10.98
CA ARG A 116 5.40 11.65 11.88
C ARG A 116 6.04 10.46 11.17
N LEU A 117 7.07 9.91 11.76
CA LEU A 117 7.67 8.65 11.32
C LEU A 117 6.99 7.49 12.05
N LEU A 118 6.54 6.48 11.31
CA LEU A 118 6.03 5.22 11.85
C LEU A 118 7.13 4.16 11.81
N THR A 119 7.27 3.41 12.89
CA THR A 119 8.17 2.25 12.89
C THR A 119 7.52 1.12 12.12
N GLY A 120 8.18 0.64 11.07
CA GLY A 120 7.69 -0.50 10.31
C GLY A 120 8.80 -1.40 9.81
N ALA A 121 8.40 -2.39 9.03
CA ALA A 121 9.28 -3.30 8.33
C ALA A 121 8.51 -3.93 7.16
N GLU A 122 9.22 -4.20 6.08
CA GLU A 122 8.77 -5.10 5.03
C GLU A 122 9.27 -6.52 5.33
N VAL A 123 8.39 -7.28 5.97
CA VAL A 123 8.69 -8.59 6.54
C VAL A 123 8.49 -9.67 5.48
N ASN A 124 9.50 -10.53 5.31
CA ASN A 124 9.40 -11.59 4.32
C ASN A 124 8.45 -12.69 4.76
N ILE A 125 7.60 -13.10 3.83
CA ILE A 125 6.83 -14.33 3.94
C ILE A 125 7.75 -15.49 3.52
N ARG A 126 8.09 -16.38 4.44
CA ARG A 126 8.86 -17.61 4.16
C ARG A 126 8.07 -18.55 3.26
N LYS A 127 8.75 -19.55 2.68
CA LYS A 127 8.13 -20.53 1.76
C LYS A 127 6.90 -21.20 2.36
N ASP A 128 6.92 -21.47 3.66
CA ASP A 128 5.83 -22.13 4.36
C ASP A 128 4.71 -21.17 4.81
N GLY A 129 4.84 -19.86 4.59
CA GLY A 129 3.87 -18.84 4.98
C GLY A 129 4.07 -18.26 6.39
N THR A 130 5.14 -18.64 7.10
CA THR A 130 5.56 -17.94 8.33
C THR A 130 6.30 -16.64 8.01
N LEU A 131 6.37 -15.73 8.98
CA LEU A 131 7.12 -14.48 8.85
C LEU A 131 8.58 -14.67 9.26
N ASP A 132 9.48 -13.85 8.72
CA ASP A 132 10.92 -13.99 9.00
C ASP A 132 11.43 -13.27 10.24
N ILE A 133 10.55 -12.56 10.96
CA ILE A 133 10.79 -11.89 12.24
C ILE A 133 9.85 -12.44 13.32
N ARG A 134 10.34 -12.53 14.56
CA ARG A 134 9.57 -13.01 15.72
C ARG A 134 8.45 -12.05 16.13
N ASP A 135 7.32 -12.61 16.56
CA ASP A 135 6.11 -11.86 16.95
C ASP A 135 6.38 -10.82 18.07
N ASP A 136 7.28 -11.09 19.03
CA ASP A 136 7.64 -10.16 20.10
C ASP A 136 8.31 -8.87 19.60
N VAL A 137 8.98 -8.94 18.44
CA VAL A 137 9.57 -7.78 17.76
C VAL A 137 8.53 -7.11 16.86
N LEU A 138 7.74 -7.89 16.11
CA LEU A 138 6.64 -7.35 15.28
C LEU A 138 5.63 -6.55 16.11
N ALA A 139 5.34 -6.98 17.33
CA ALA A 139 4.45 -6.28 18.26
C ALA A 139 4.96 -4.91 18.73
N GLN A 140 6.21 -4.54 18.42
CA GLN A 140 6.80 -3.24 18.74
C GLN A 140 6.78 -2.25 17.58
N LEU A 141 6.44 -2.71 16.37
CA LEU A 141 6.28 -1.88 15.18
C LEU A 141 4.89 -1.23 15.17
N ASP A 142 4.80 -0.02 14.61
CA ASP A 142 3.55 0.67 14.35
C ASP A 142 2.81 0.04 13.16
N VAL A 143 3.55 -0.36 12.12
CA VAL A 143 3.03 -0.95 10.87
C VAL A 143 3.89 -2.16 10.47
N VAL A 144 3.27 -3.29 10.14
CA VAL A 144 3.99 -4.45 9.58
C VAL A 144 3.46 -4.74 8.18
N GLY A 145 4.28 -4.47 7.18
CA GLY A 145 4.06 -4.93 5.82
C GLY A 145 4.62 -6.33 5.65
N ILE A 146 3.93 -7.18 4.88
CA ILE A 146 4.38 -8.52 4.54
C ILE A 146 4.45 -8.67 3.02
N ALA A 147 5.50 -9.33 2.51
CA ALA A 147 5.67 -9.52 1.08
C ALA A 147 6.37 -10.85 0.73
N VAL A 148 6.14 -11.30 -0.50
CA VAL A 148 6.83 -12.45 -1.10
C VAL A 148 8.03 -11.96 -1.91
N HIS A 149 9.23 -12.38 -1.51
CA HIS A 149 10.48 -12.04 -2.23
C HIS A 149 11.24 -13.25 -2.78
N SER A 150 10.66 -14.44 -2.68
CA SER A 150 11.32 -15.68 -3.09
C SER A 150 10.32 -16.76 -3.47
N HIS A 151 10.81 -17.80 -4.15
CA HIS A 151 10.02 -18.96 -4.56
C HIS A 151 8.82 -18.56 -5.43
N PHE A 152 9.03 -17.67 -6.41
CA PHE A 152 7.98 -17.14 -7.28
C PHE A 152 7.32 -18.18 -8.20
N ASN A 153 7.93 -19.36 -8.38
CA ASN A 153 7.47 -20.41 -9.26
C ASN A 153 6.64 -21.50 -8.54
N MET A 154 6.13 -21.22 -7.33
CA MET A 154 5.20 -22.12 -6.64
C MET A 154 3.88 -22.22 -7.42
N SER A 155 3.15 -23.33 -7.26
CA SER A 155 1.83 -23.44 -7.88
C SER A 155 0.85 -22.41 -7.32
N ARG A 156 -0.21 -22.07 -8.09
CA ARG A 156 -1.30 -21.17 -7.63
C ARG A 156 -1.77 -21.48 -6.22
N GLN A 157 -2.05 -22.75 -5.95
CA GLN A 157 -2.56 -23.20 -4.66
C GLN A 157 -1.53 -22.95 -3.55
N GLU A 158 -0.30 -23.40 -3.73
CA GLU A 158 0.76 -23.26 -2.71
C GLU A 158 1.09 -21.78 -2.43
N MET A 159 1.17 -20.94 -3.46
CA MET A 159 1.42 -19.50 -3.30
C MET A 159 0.28 -18.81 -2.56
N THR A 160 -0.97 -19.13 -2.92
CA THR A 160 -2.16 -18.59 -2.26
C THR A 160 -2.22 -19.00 -0.79
N GLU A 161 -2.01 -20.29 -0.48
CA GLU A 161 -1.97 -20.79 0.90
C GLU A 161 -0.83 -20.17 1.71
N ARG A 162 0.34 -19.99 1.10
CA ARG A 162 1.51 -19.31 1.72
C ARG A 162 1.17 -17.89 2.13
N ILE A 163 0.63 -17.08 1.22
CA ILE A 163 0.26 -15.68 1.49
C ILE A 163 -0.89 -15.66 2.52
N ALA A 164 -1.92 -16.47 2.34
CA ALA A 164 -3.06 -16.53 3.24
C ALA A 164 -2.68 -16.94 4.67
N ARG A 165 -1.69 -17.82 4.85
CA ARG A 165 -1.15 -18.17 6.18
C ARG A 165 -0.47 -16.95 6.82
N ALA A 166 0.33 -16.22 6.07
CA ALA A 166 1.01 -15.01 6.57
C ALA A 166 0.01 -13.93 6.99
N MET A 167 -1.05 -13.72 6.20
CA MET A 167 -2.14 -12.78 6.51
C MET A 167 -2.91 -13.15 7.78
N ARG A 168 -2.84 -14.39 8.27
CA ARG A 168 -3.45 -14.77 9.56
C ARG A 168 -2.57 -14.48 10.77
N ASN A 169 -1.32 -14.05 10.58
CA ASN A 169 -0.52 -13.53 11.68
C ASN A 169 -1.19 -12.24 12.23
N PRO A 170 -1.35 -12.11 13.56
CA PRO A 170 -2.04 -10.96 14.17
C PRO A 170 -1.33 -9.63 13.95
N HIS A 171 -0.04 -9.65 13.60
CA HIS A 171 0.74 -8.45 13.37
C HIS A 171 0.82 -8.06 11.90
N ALA A 172 0.52 -8.95 10.94
CA ALA A 172 0.63 -8.67 9.50
C ALA A 172 -0.46 -7.68 9.04
N ASP A 173 -0.15 -6.39 8.95
CA ASP A 173 -1.16 -5.36 8.71
C ASP A 173 -1.47 -5.15 7.23
N ILE A 174 -0.44 -5.13 6.40
CA ILE A 174 -0.53 -4.79 4.97
C ILE A 174 0.17 -5.88 4.15
N LEU A 175 -0.46 -6.35 3.08
CA LEU A 175 0.20 -7.18 2.06
C LEU A 175 0.77 -6.26 0.98
N PHE A 176 2.09 -6.11 0.96
CA PHE A 176 2.82 -5.30 0.00
C PHE A 176 2.94 -6.05 -1.35
N HIS A 177 2.85 -5.29 -2.45
CA HIS A 177 2.89 -5.65 -3.87
C HIS A 177 2.40 -7.08 -4.10
N PRO A 178 1.08 -7.33 -3.94
CA PRO A 178 0.52 -8.66 -3.71
C PRO A 178 0.80 -9.72 -4.77
N THR A 179 1.16 -9.31 -5.99
CA THR A 179 1.46 -10.21 -7.12
C THR A 179 2.96 -10.39 -7.37
N GLY A 180 3.80 -9.55 -6.74
CA GLY A 180 5.25 -9.53 -6.92
C GLY A 180 5.71 -9.24 -8.34
N ARG A 181 4.85 -8.69 -9.19
CA ARG A 181 5.19 -8.37 -10.58
C ARG A 181 6.24 -7.27 -10.67
N VAL A 182 6.99 -7.29 -11.76
CA VAL A 182 7.85 -6.18 -12.19
C VAL A 182 7.62 -5.99 -13.68
N LEU A 183 6.90 -4.93 -14.04
CA LEU A 183 6.53 -4.63 -15.41
C LEU A 183 7.74 -4.69 -16.33
N LEU A 184 7.57 -5.40 -17.46
CA LEU A 184 8.60 -5.63 -18.48
C LEU A 184 9.82 -6.47 -18.03
N LYS A 185 9.82 -7.02 -16.80
CA LYS A 185 10.95 -7.82 -16.26
C LYS A 185 10.53 -9.16 -15.65
N ARG A 186 9.44 -9.19 -14.90
CA ARG A 186 8.94 -10.37 -14.17
C ARG A 186 7.42 -10.36 -14.16
N GLU A 187 6.81 -11.39 -14.75
CA GLU A 187 5.37 -11.62 -14.64
C GLU A 187 4.94 -11.82 -13.17
N PRO A 188 3.68 -11.51 -12.82
CA PRO A 188 3.08 -11.94 -11.56
C PRO A 188 3.38 -13.41 -11.26
N TYR A 189 3.66 -13.75 -9.99
CA TYR A 189 3.60 -15.15 -9.59
C TYR A 189 2.15 -15.66 -9.66
N ASP A 190 1.98 -16.96 -9.86
CA ASP A 190 0.64 -17.56 -9.97
C ASP A 190 -0.03 -17.54 -8.59
N VAL A 191 -1.01 -16.65 -8.39
CA VAL A 191 -1.73 -16.45 -7.12
C VAL A 191 -3.22 -16.23 -7.40
N ASP A 192 -4.07 -16.80 -6.53
CA ASP A 192 -5.51 -16.57 -6.59
C ASP A 192 -5.89 -15.27 -5.88
N ILE A 193 -6.00 -14.19 -6.64
CA ILE A 193 -6.31 -12.87 -6.07
C ILE A 193 -7.72 -12.80 -5.46
N ASP A 194 -8.68 -13.58 -5.96
CA ASP A 194 -10.03 -13.59 -5.36
C ASP A 194 -9.97 -14.21 -3.96
N GLU A 195 -9.18 -15.26 -3.77
CA GLU A 195 -8.92 -15.85 -2.46
C GLU A 195 -8.10 -14.91 -1.55
N ILE A 196 -7.09 -14.19 -2.08
CA ILE A 196 -6.35 -13.18 -1.30
C ILE A 196 -7.29 -12.08 -0.80
N ILE A 197 -8.19 -11.56 -1.64
CA ILE A 197 -9.19 -10.56 -1.26
C ILE A 197 -10.14 -11.14 -0.19
N ARG A 198 -10.58 -12.40 -0.34
CA ARG A 198 -11.42 -13.06 0.67
C ARG A 198 -10.72 -13.15 2.03
N VAL A 199 -9.44 -13.55 2.04
CA VAL A 199 -8.63 -13.66 3.27
C VAL A 199 -8.33 -12.29 3.85
N ALA A 200 -8.08 -11.27 3.02
CA ALA A 200 -7.90 -9.88 3.47
C ALA A 200 -9.11 -9.40 4.27
N ARG A 201 -10.31 -9.66 3.75
CA ARG A 201 -11.58 -9.36 4.45
C ARG A 201 -11.75 -10.13 5.76
N GLU A 202 -11.41 -11.42 5.78
CA GLU A 202 -11.50 -12.29 6.96
C GLU A 202 -10.56 -11.82 8.08
N THR A 203 -9.34 -11.43 7.71
CA THR A 203 -8.27 -11.14 8.65
C THR A 203 -8.16 -9.67 9.02
N GLY A 204 -8.74 -8.78 8.22
CA GLY A 204 -8.49 -7.34 8.30
C GLY A 204 -7.13 -6.93 7.75
N THR A 205 -6.49 -7.76 6.92
CA THR A 205 -5.26 -7.37 6.22
C THR A 205 -5.60 -6.37 5.12
N ILE A 206 -4.83 -5.30 5.02
CA ILE A 206 -4.95 -4.26 3.98
C ILE A 206 -4.17 -4.71 2.74
N LEU A 207 -4.64 -4.39 1.54
CA LEU A 207 -3.87 -4.64 0.31
C LEU A 207 -3.22 -3.36 -0.21
N GLU A 208 -1.97 -3.48 -0.65
CA GLU A 208 -1.19 -2.38 -1.21
C GLU A 208 -1.53 -2.07 -2.67
N ILE A 209 -1.44 -0.79 -3.01
CA ILE A 209 -1.29 -0.26 -4.36
C ILE A 209 0.06 0.47 -4.42
N ASP A 210 1.10 -0.29 -4.75
CA ASP A 210 2.46 0.20 -4.94
C ASP A 210 2.47 1.07 -6.20
N ALA A 211 2.67 2.38 -6.01
CA ALA A 211 2.66 3.36 -7.08
C ALA A 211 3.97 3.37 -7.88
N TYR A 212 4.98 2.60 -7.49
CA TYR A 212 6.25 2.58 -8.20
C TYR A 212 6.02 2.11 -9.64
N PRO A 213 6.53 2.83 -10.67
CA PRO A 213 6.14 2.60 -12.07
C PRO A 213 6.49 1.21 -12.59
N GLU A 214 7.52 0.56 -12.04
CA GLU A 214 7.86 -0.81 -12.41
C GLU A 214 6.96 -1.86 -11.72
N ARG A 215 6.19 -1.47 -10.70
CA ARG A 215 5.29 -2.35 -9.94
C ARG A 215 3.84 -2.13 -10.38
N LEU A 216 3.30 -0.95 -10.09
CA LEU A 216 1.88 -0.59 -10.20
C LEU A 216 0.97 -1.67 -9.62
N ASP A 217 1.38 -2.29 -8.51
CA ASP A 217 0.77 -3.50 -7.96
C ASP A 217 0.08 -3.14 -6.63
N LEU A 218 -1.24 -3.07 -6.56
CA LEU A 218 -2.21 -3.86 -7.31
C LEU A 218 -2.70 -3.28 -8.65
N LYS A 219 -3.01 -4.16 -9.62
CA LYS A 219 -3.65 -3.74 -10.89
C LYS A 219 -5.10 -3.29 -10.69
N ASP A 220 -5.58 -2.40 -11.55
CA ASP A 220 -6.90 -1.75 -11.49
C ASP A 220 -8.09 -2.73 -11.36
N GLU A 221 -8.08 -3.83 -12.12
CA GLU A 221 -9.10 -4.89 -12.03
C GLU A 221 -9.18 -5.54 -10.66
N HIS A 222 -8.03 -5.70 -10.00
CA HIS A 222 -7.93 -6.33 -8.69
C HIS A 222 -8.26 -5.32 -7.58
N ILE A 223 -7.90 -4.04 -7.76
CA ILE A 223 -8.37 -2.93 -6.93
C ILE A 223 -9.91 -2.90 -6.95
N ARG A 224 -10.54 -2.97 -8.13
CA ARG A 224 -12.00 -2.96 -8.24
C ARG A 224 -12.64 -4.11 -7.47
N LYS A 225 -12.12 -5.32 -7.60
CA LYS A 225 -12.57 -6.48 -6.83
C LYS A 225 -12.43 -6.26 -5.32
N ALA A 226 -11.33 -5.66 -4.87
CA ALA A 226 -11.11 -5.35 -3.46
C ALA A 226 -12.12 -4.30 -2.93
N VAL A 227 -12.38 -3.25 -3.71
CA VAL A 227 -13.39 -2.21 -3.41
C VAL A 227 -14.79 -2.84 -3.31
N GLU A 228 -15.18 -3.68 -4.28
CA GLU A 228 -16.47 -4.39 -4.28
C GLU A 228 -16.61 -5.35 -3.09
N ALA A 229 -15.50 -5.97 -2.66
CA ALA A 229 -15.47 -6.84 -1.49
C ALA A 229 -15.42 -6.08 -0.14
N GLY A 230 -15.26 -4.75 -0.16
CA GLY A 230 -15.11 -3.90 1.03
C GLY A 230 -13.76 -4.05 1.73
N VAL A 231 -12.74 -4.56 1.04
CA VAL A 231 -11.36 -4.65 1.55
C VAL A 231 -10.72 -3.28 1.47
N LYS A 232 -10.02 -2.90 2.55
CA LYS A 232 -9.31 -1.62 2.62
C LYS A 232 -7.96 -1.70 1.90
N LEU A 233 -7.59 -0.58 1.30
CA LEU A 233 -6.40 -0.44 0.49
C LEU A 233 -5.50 0.68 1.02
N VAL A 234 -4.24 0.67 0.61
CA VAL A 234 -3.29 1.78 0.80
C VAL A 234 -2.55 2.06 -0.49
N ILE A 235 -2.03 3.28 -0.63
CA ILE A 235 -1.20 3.68 -1.78
C ILE A 235 0.14 4.20 -1.26
N ASP A 236 1.24 3.67 -1.73
CA ASP A 236 2.59 4.06 -1.32
C ASP A 236 3.50 4.11 -2.55
N SER A 237 4.77 4.50 -2.35
CA SER A 237 5.71 4.71 -3.46
C SER A 237 6.82 3.67 -3.58
N ASP A 238 6.91 2.73 -2.64
CA ASP A 238 8.08 1.86 -2.42
C ASP A 238 9.40 2.66 -2.52
N ALA A 239 9.44 3.83 -1.87
CA ALA A 239 10.49 4.81 -2.12
C ALA A 239 11.84 4.37 -1.55
N HIS A 240 12.78 4.06 -2.44
CA HIS A 240 14.20 3.83 -2.12
C HIS A 240 15.08 5.09 -2.23
N HIS A 241 14.51 6.20 -2.71
CA HIS A 241 15.19 7.49 -2.82
C HIS A 241 14.16 8.62 -2.70
N VAL A 242 14.57 9.78 -2.18
CA VAL A 242 13.68 10.95 -1.99
C VAL A 242 12.90 11.35 -3.26
N GLY A 243 13.49 11.14 -4.43
CA GLY A 243 12.83 11.43 -5.71
C GLY A 243 11.64 10.52 -6.04
N HIS A 244 11.51 9.35 -5.39
CA HIS A 244 10.49 8.36 -5.71
C HIS A 244 9.11 8.73 -5.15
N PHE A 245 9.00 9.56 -4.12
CA PHE A 245 7.70 10.03 -3.61
C PHE A 245 6.81 10.69 -4.68
N ARG A 246 7.41 11.22 -5.76
CA ARG A 246 6.68 11.86 -6.86
C ARG A 246 5.80 10.87 -7.63
N VAL A 247 6.00 9.56 -7.48
CA VAL A 247 5.25 8.50 -8.20
C VAL A 247 3.87 8.22 -7.59
N LEU A 248 3.56 8.71 -6.38
CA LEU A 248 2.28 8.46 -5.70
C LEU A 248 1.03 8.74 -6.55
N HIS A 249 1.11 9.70 -7.47
CA HIS A 249 0.02 10.01 -8.39
C HIS A 249 -0.34 8.84 -9.33
N TYR A 250 0.60 7.95 -9.66
CA TYR A 250 0.31 6.73 -10.42
C TYR A 250 -0.53 5.73 -9.63
N GLY A 251 -0.28 5.62 -8.32
CA GLY A 251 -1.10 4.80 -7.43
C GLY A 251 -2.52 5.34 -7.31
N ILE A 252 -2.68 6.67 -7.21
CA ILE A 252 -4.01 7.31 -7.26
C ILE A 252 -4.70 7.04 -8.60
N ALA A 253 -3.98 7.15 -9.73
CA ALA A 253 -4.54 6.85 -11.04
C ALA A 253 -5.01 5.38 -11.13
N GLN A 254 -4.22 4.43 -10.64
CA GLN A 254 -4.60 3.01 -10.55
C GLN A 254 -5.83 2.79 -9.66
N ALA A 255 -5.87 3.43 -8.49
CA ALA A 255 -7.00 3.38 -7.57
C ALA A 255 -8.29 3.88 -8.23
N ARG A 256 -8.20 5.01 -8.93
CA ARG A 256 -9.32 5.62 -9.68
C ARG A 256 -9.82 4.69 -10.79
N ARG A 257 -8.94 4.05 -11.56
CA ARG A 257 -9.30 3.01 -12.55
C ARG A 257 -9.98 1.79 -11.91
N GLY A 258 -9.60 1.47 -10.68
CA GLY A 258 -10.26 0.47 -9.84
C GLY A 258 -11.52 0.95 -9.12
N TRP A 259 -12.05 2.13 -9.47
CA TRP A 259 -13.27 2.72 -8.89
C TRP A 259 -13.16 3.03 -7.38
N ALA A 260 -11.94 3.11 -6.85
CA ALA A 260 -11.72 3.37 -5.44
C ALA A 260 -12.13 4.79 -5.05
N ARG A 261 -12.85 4.89 -3.94
CA ARG A 261 -13.25 6.15 -3.31
C ARG A 261 -12.27 6.50 -2.20
N ARG A 262 -12.34 7.73 -1.71
CA ARG A 262 -11.47 8.20 -0.62
C ARG A 262 -11.55 7.29 0.61
N GLU A 263 -12.75 6.81 0.96
CA GLU A 263 -12.97 5.92 2.10
C GLU A 263 -12.40 4.49 1.93
N ASP A 264 -12.07 4.09 0.70
CA ASP A 264 -11.48 2.78 0.42
C ASP A 264 -9.96 2.77 0.67
N ILE A 265 -9.32 3.95 0.63
CA ILE A 265 -7.87 4.15 0.80
C ILE A 265 -7.54 4.70 2.20
N LEU A 266 -6.91 3.90 3.05
CA LEU A 266 -6.74 4.25 4.47
C LEU A 266 -5.73 5.35 4.73
N ASN A 267 -4.71 5.51 3.89
CA ASN A 267 -3.74 6.59 4.07
C ASN A 267 -4.21 7.96 3.55
N THR A 268 -5.52 8.12 3.33
CA THR A 268 -6.22 9.41 3.25
C THR A 268 -6.68 9.92 4.62
N LEU A 269 -6.59 9.08 5.66
CA LEU A 269 -6.96 9.38 7.04
C LEU A 269 -5.82 10.10 7.79
N PRO A 270 -6.11 10.86 8.86
CA PRO A 270 -5.07 11.25 9.81
C PRO A 270 -4.35 10.01 10.37
N CYS A 271 -3.08 10.16 10.72
CA CYS A 271 -2.23 9.08 11.20
C CYS A 271 -2.86 8.23 12.33
N GLU A 272 -3.48 8.87 13.33
CA GLU A 272 -4.13 8.17 14.45
C GLU A 272 -5.34 7.33 14.03
N GLU A 273 -6.11 7.81 13.05
CA GLU A 273 -7.26 7.09 12.52
C GLU A 273 -6.79 5.94 11.61
N PHE A 274 -5.74 6.14 10.81
CA PHE A 274 -5.09 5.08 10.06
C PHE A 274 -4.61 3.96 10.99
N LEU A 275 -3.83 4.29 12.03
CA LEU A 275 -3.30 3.31 12.98
C LEU A 275 -4.41 2.52 13.67
N ALA A 276 -5.59 3.11 13.89
CA ALA A 276 -6.73 2.42 14.50
C ALA A 276 -7.36 1.33 13.62
N HIS A 277 -7.10 1.34 12.30
CA HIS A 277 -7.57 0.30 11.37
C HIS A 277 -6.66 -0.92 11.30
N LEU A 278 -5.43 -0.82 11.82
CA LEU A 278 -4.48 -1.94 11.84
C LEU A 278 -4.93 -3.03 12.82
N LYS A 279 -4.48 -4.27 12.63
CA LYS A 279 -4.98 -5.43 13.39
C LYS A 279 -4.78 -5.30 14.90
N ASP A 280 -3.68 -4.66 15.32
CA ASP A 280 -3.38 -4.31 16.72
C ASP A 280 -3.62 -2.82 17.05
N GLY A 281 -4.30 -2.06 16.18
CA GLY A 281 -4.41 -0.60 16.23
C GLY A 281 -4.86 -0.02 17.56
N ARG A 282 -5.78 -0.70 18.27
CA ARG A 282 -6.25 -0.27 19.60
C ARG A 282 -5.20 -0.43 20.71
N LYS A 283 -4.27 -1.39 20.58
CA LYS A 283 -3.16 -1.58 21.51
C LYS A 283 -2.00 -0.63 21.19
N ARG A 284 -1.73 -0.40 19.89
CA ARG A 284 -0.64 0.48 19.42
C ARG A 284 -0.91 1.96 19.71
N ARG A 285 -2.16 2.42 19.60
CA ARG A 285 -2.57 3.79 20.00
C ARG A 285 -2.28 4.17 21.46
N ARG A 286 -2.13 3.18 22.36
CA ARG A 286 -1.79 3.43 23.77
C ARG A 286 -0.28 3.59 24.03
N ARG A 287 0.56 3.29 23.03
CA ARG A 287 2.03 3.35 23.11
C ARG A 287 2.61 4.56 22.36
N ALA A 288 1.85 5.09 21.40
CA ALA A 288 2.08 6.36 20.74
C ALA A 288 1.81 7.54 21.69
#